data_AF-A0AAV2QXM9-F1
#
_entry.id   AF-A0AAV2QXM9-F1
#
_cell.length_a   1.000
_cell.length_b   1.000
_cell.length_c   1.000
_cell.angle_alpha   90.00
_cell.angle_beta   90.00
_cell.angle_gamma   90.00
#
_symmetry.space_group_name_H-M   'P 1'
#
loop_
_entity.id
_entity.type
_entity.pdbx_description
1 polymer ?
#
loop_
_entity_poly.entity_id
_entity_poly.type
_entity_poly.pdbx_seq_one_letter_code
_entity_poly.pdbx_strand_id
1 'polypeptide(L)'
;YQTSLFTTRSSFYLFSNLSSRRMYIWWLTALVCVTGALAGPARGRTLKPCPEGFQAIDVDGKQDCICADYHVYWKPHGLCYPEYTRGPCGPGQQLVGNATGHANCRCPGFWARWTDGSCYQEYTTGPCKTGDLFMRGPGGEGFCSCSSDLIMHYYRDDRKCYPLYEQGPCNKGHILKFDYRTLEPVCECKDGHMLESDGVCYELNTAGPCDRSVCDNDSITCYLKDLDTLKTTCKCLPGNVTTADGHCYEPYSRGPCDLGDWLVFSQPGVAVCERKEHCSRFDNWFYWTDEERCYRQYTRGPCKDGQLFYLDPNTGIPGCHCRKEWAPYYWPEDGKCYEQHSVGPCPTGMYFSFNQTSASTECNCFTSHVLHEQTQTCYEKLTQGVCKEGELVVKDAATKRLKCDCHSEMRSHYWAADGQCYQHFLQGPCPQGQTFRINQATGKPACITWG
;
A
#
# COMPACT_ATOMS: atom_id res chain seq x y z
N TYR A 1 -30.07 -4.25 -45.76
CA TYR A 1 -30.59 -5.53 -45.29
C TYR A 1 -30.65 -5.48 -43.76
N GLN A 2 -31.50 -4.59 -43.21
CA GLN A 2 -32.84 -4.86 -42.63
C GLN A 2 -32.77 -5.75 -41.37
N THR A 3 -32.71 -5.16 -40.14
CA THR A 3 -33.84 -4.74 -39.25
C THR A 3 -34.55 -5.95 -38.61
N SER A 4 -34.96 -6.00 -37.34
CA SER A 4 -35.20 -4.97 -36.31
C SER A 4 -35.55 -5.63 -34.95
N LEU A 5 -35.43 -4.83 -33.90
CA LEU A 5 -35.90 -4.98 -32.52
C LEU A 5 -37.41 -5.29 -32.33
N PHE A 6 -37.77 -5.78 -31.13
CA PHE A 6 -38.74 -5.22 -30.12
C PHE A 6 -39.65 -6.32 -29.49
N THR A 7 -40.26 -6.27 -28.30
CA THR A 7 -40.06 -5.71 -26.93
C THR A 7 -41.36 -6.03 -26.14
N THR A 8 -41.28 -6.61 -24.92
CA THR A 8 -42.23 -6.51 -23.75
C THR A 8 -43.72 -6.90 -23.92
N ARG A 9 -44.62 -7.10 -22.94
CA ARG A 9 -44.81 -6.88 -21.47
C ARG A 9 -46.07 -7.70 -21.08
N SER A 10 -46.11 -8.50 -20.01
CA SER A 10 -46.60 -8.23 -18.63
C SER A 10 -48.11 -8.35 -18.32
N SER A 11 -48.33 -8.78 -17.07
CA SER A 11 -49.46 -8.57 -16.13
C SER A 11 -50.52 -9.70 -16.07
N PHE A 12 -50.66 -10.49 -14.99
CA PHE A 12 -50.94 -10.29 -13.54
C PHE A 12 -52.43 -10.16 -13.15
N TYR A 13 -52.70 -10.73 -11.96
CA TYR A 13 -53.86 -10.69 -11.04
C TYR A 13 -54.86 -11.86 -11.17
N LEU A 14 -54.91 -12.85 -10.26
CA LEU A 14 -55.18 -12.93 -8.80
C LEU A 14 -56.68 -12.97 -8.43
N PHE A 15 -56.97 -13.93 -7.53
CA PHE A 15 -57.92 -14.00 -6.40
C PHE A 15 -58.63 -15.36 -6.40
N SER A 16 -58.26 -16.31 -5.52
CA SER A 16 -58.78 -16.56 -4.15
C SER A 16 -60.24 -17.06 -4.17
N ASN A 17 -60.74 -18.01 -3.37
CA ASN A 17 -60.26 -18.63 -2.14
C ASN A 17 -61.20 -19.81 -1.76
N LEU A 18 -60.71 -20.73 -0.91
CA LEU A 18 -61.41 -21.55 0.12
C LEU A 18 -62.65 -22.40 -0.30
N SER A 19 -62.53 -23.74 -0.33
CA SER A 19 -62.59 -24.70 0.81
C SER A 19 -64.01 -25.06 1.26
N SER A 20 -64.41 -26.34 1.09
CA SER A 20 -64.71 -27.22 2.23
C SER A 20 -64.94 -28.70 1.82
N ARG A 21 -64.26 -29.57 2.58
CA ARG A 21 -64.47 -30.97 3.00
C ARG A 21 -65.87 -31.59 2.76
N ARG A 22 -66.11 -32.91 2.65
CA ARG A 22 -65.30 -34.16 2.63
C ARG A 22 -66.25 -35.32 2.28
N MET A 23 -65.74 -36.31 1.54
CA MET A 23 -65.94 -37.77 1.69
C MET A 23 -67.33 -38.36 1.37
N TYR A 24 -67.41 -39.31 0.43
CA TYR A 24 -67.78 -40.73 0.66
C TYR A 24 -67.72 -41.56 -0.65
N ILE A 25 -66.96 -42.67 -0.56
CA ILE A 25 -67.09 -44.01 -1.17
C ILE A 25 -67.41 -44.21 -2.68
N TRP A 26 -66.53 -45.00 -3.28
CA TRP A 26 -66.43 -45.59 -4.62
C TRP A 26 -67.65 -46.33 -5.17
N TRP A 27 -67.92 -46.17 -6.47
CA TRP A 27 -68.41 -47.23 -7.38
C TRP A 27 -67.86 -47.03 -8.81
N LEU A 28 -67.50 -48.16 -9.44
CA LEU A 28 -66.87 -48.30 -10.76
C LEU A 28 -67.81 -48.02 -11.93
N THR A 29 -67.33 -47.29 -12.95
CA THR A 29 -67.72 -47.50 -14.35
C THR A 29 -66.49 -47.38 -15.25
N ALA A 30 -66.27 -48.43 -16.05
CA ALA A 30 -65.21 -48.52 -17.03
C ALA A 30 -65.57 -47.78 -18.31
N LEU A 31 -64.61 -47.03 -18.86
CA LEU A 31 -64.56 -46.67 -20.28
C LEU A 31 -63.09 -46.51 -20.69
N VAL A 32 -62.56 -47.59 -21.26
CA VAL A 32 -61.37 -47.65 -22.11
C VAL A 32 -61.84 -47.13 -23.48
N CYS A 33 -61.22 -46.18 -24.19
CA CYS A 33 -59.83 -46.13 -24.66
C CYS A 33 -59.62 -44.76 -25.34
N VAL A 34 -58.50 -44.06 -25.14
CA VAL A 34 -57.66 -43.52 -26.23
C VAL A 34 -56.23 -43.42 -25.69
N THR A 35 -55.33 -44.09 -26.39
CA THR A 35 -53.88 -44.16 -26.16
C THR A 35 -53.21 -42.80 -26.32
N GLY A 36 -52.54 -42.35 -25.26
CA GLY A 36 -51.54 -41.30 -25.30
C GLY A 36 -50.51 -41.59 -24.22
N ALA A 37 -49.43 -42.29 -24.58
CA ALA A 37 -48.29 -42.49 -23.70
C ALA A 37 -47.64 -41.13 -23.44
N LEU A 38 -48.03 -40.47 -22.34
CA LEU A 38 -47.25 -39.38 -21.77
C LEU A 38 -45.98 -40.01 -21.19
N ALA A 39 -44.89 -39.89 -21.94
CA ALA A 39 -43.54 -40.06 -21.40
C ALA A 39 -43.41 -39.13 -20.19
N GLY A 40 -43.40 -39.71 -18.99
CA GLY A 40 -43.10 -38.97 -17.77
C GLY A 40 -41.73 -38.33 -17.86
N PRO A 41 -41.50 -37.18 -17.21
CA PRO A 41 -40.21 -36.51 -17.24
C PRO A 41 -39.16 -37.47 -16.69
N ALA A 42 -38.10 -37.70 -17.47
CA ALA A 42 -36.96 -38.46 -17.04
C ALA A 42 -36.44 -37.83 -15.73
N ARG A 43 -36.53 -38.57 -14.63
CA ARG A 43 -35.83 -38.24 -13.39
C ARG A 43 -34.34 -38.20 -13.73
N GLY A 44 -33.79 -37.01 -13.94
CA GLY A 44 -32.35 -36.82 -14.02
C GLY A 44 -31.73 -37.36 -12.73
N ARG A 45 -30.96 -38.44 -12.83
CA ARG A 45 -30.16 -38.94 -11.71
C ARG A 45 -29.14 -37.85 -11.37
N THR A 46 -29.18 -37.33 -10.15
CA THR A 46 -28.09 -36.52 -9.60
C THR A 46 -26.85 -37.39 -9.54
N LEU A 47 -25.88 -37.11 -10.42
CA LEU A 47 -24.61 -37.82 -10.48
C LEU A 47 -23.81 -37.51 -9.20
N LYS A 48 -23.08 -38.50 -8.68
CA LYS A 48 -22.26 -38.30 -7.48
C LYS A 48 -21.12 -37.32 -7.81
N PRO A 49 -20.79 -36.36 -6.93
CA PRO A 49 -19.64 -35.49 -7.14
C PRO A 49 -18.34 -36.31 -7.13
N CYS A 50 -17.38 -35.89 -7.94
CA CYS A 50 -16.05 -36.51 -7.95
C CYS A 50 -15.33 -36.30 -6.60
N PRO A 51 -14.43 -37.21 -6.20
CA PRO A 51 -13.61 -37.05 -5.00
C PRO A 51 -12.72 -35.79 -5.07
N GLU A 52 -12.23 -35.33 -3.92
CA GLU A 52 -11.32 -34.18 -3.84
C GLU A 52 -10.07 -34.40 -4.71
N GLY A 53 -9.67 -33.36 -5.44
CA GLY A 53 -8.57 -33.41 -6.42
C GLY A 53 -8.96 -33.95 -7.81
N PHE A 54 -10.21 -34.38 -8.00
CA PHE A 54 -10.74 -34.79 -9.31
C PHE A 54 -11.74 -33.78 -9.87
N GLN A 55 -11.79 -33.70 -11.20
CA GLN A 55 -12.80 -32.96 -11.95
C GLN A 55 -13.68 -33.92 -12.76
N ALA A 56 -14.96 -33.58 -12.86
CA ALA A 56 -15.93 -34.35 -13.62
C ALA A 56 -15.78 -34.07 -15.12
N ILE A 57 -15.73 -35.13 -15.92
CA ILE A 57 -15.80 -35.07 -17.39
C ILE A 57 -16.96 -35.93 -17.89
N ASP A 58 -17.54 -35.57 -19.03
CA ASP A 58 -18.55 -36.39 -19.70
C ASP A 58 -17.89 -37.23 -20.79
N VAL A 59 -18.02 -38.55 -20.70
CA VAL A 59 -17.55 -39.50 -21.71
C VAL A 59 -18.74 -40.35 -22.14
N ASP A 60 -19.20 -40.15 -23.38
CA ASP A 60 -20.35 -40.84 -23.96
C ASP A 60 -21.64 -40.77 -23.11
N GLY A 61 -21.92 -39.61 -22.51
CA GLY A 61 -23.12 -39.38 -21.69
C GLY A 61 -23.06 -40.04 -20.30
N LYS A 62 -21.87 -40.44 -19.85
CA LYS A 62 -21.59 -40.89 -18.48
C LYS A 62 -20.53 -39.98 -17.87
N GLN A 63 -20.77 -39.56 -16.63
CA GLN A 63 -19.77 -38.82 -15.86
C GLN A 63 -18.63 -39.74 -15.45
N ASP A 64 -17.42 -39.36 -15.83
CA ASP A 64 -16.16 -39.92 -15.36
C ASP A 64 -15.39 -38.87 -14.54
N CYS A 65 -14.43 -39.29 -13.73
CA CYS A 65 -13.65 -38.41 -12.88
C CYS A 65 -12.16 -38.55 -13.20
N ILE A 66 -11.55 -37.47 -13.70
CA ILE A 66 -10.10 -37.40 -13.95
C ILE A 66 -9.46 -36.44 -12.94
N CYS A 67 -8.14 -36.50 -12.77
CA CYS A 67 -7.46 -35.49 -11.93
C CYS A 67 -7.78 -34.08 -12.44
N ALA A 68 -8.04 -33.17 -11.50
CA ALA A 68 -8.18 -31.76 -11.80
C ALA A 68 -6.87 -31.20 -12.37
N ASP A 69 -6.95 -30.07 -13.06
CA ASP A 69 -5.76 -29.41 -13.58
C ASP A 69 -4.72 -29.17 -12.47
N TYR A 70 -3.44 -29.32 -12.81
CA TYR A 70 -2.29 -29.25 -11.87
C TYR A 70 -2.30 -30.29 -10.74
N HIS A 71 -3.13 -31.34 -10.83
CA HIS A 71 -3.09 -32.47 -9.90
C HIS A 71 -2.48 -33.72 -10.55
N VAL A 72 -1.79 -34.51 -9.73
CA VAL A 72 -1.14 -35.75 -10.15
C VAL A 72 -1.69 -36.93 -9.36
N TYR A 73 -1.87 -38.07 -10.05
CA TYR A 73 -2.50 -39.25 -9.47
C TYR A 73 -1.54 -40.06 -8.60
N TRP A 74 -1.92 -40.30 -7.34
CA TRP A 74 -1.17 -41.13 -6.41
C TRP A 74 -1.82 -42.51 -6.27
N LYS A 75 -1.25 -43.49 -6.98
CA LYS A 75 -1.75 -44.86 -7.07
C LYS A 75 -2.02 -45.55 -5.71
N PRO A 76 -1.19 -45.41 -4.66
CA PRO A 76 -1.44 -46.07 -3.37
C PRO A 76 -2.74 -45.65 -2.68
N HIS A 77 -3.15 -44.38 -2.82
CA HIS A 77 -4.37 -43.86 -2.19
C HIS A 77 -5.56 -43.84 -3.15
N GLY A 78 -5.29 -43.92 -4.46
CA GLY A 78 -6.32 -43.75 -5.49
C GLY A 78 -6.85 -42.31 -5.56
N LEU A 79 -6.07 -41.32 -5.13
CA LEU A 79 -6.44 -39.90 -5.07
C LEU A 79 -5.51 -39.03 -5.92
N CYS A 80 -5.99 -37.86 -6.32
CA CYS A 80 -5.21 -36.84 -7.01
C CYS A 80 -4.80 -35.74 -6.03
N TYR A 81 -3.55 -35.30 -6.09
CA TYR A 81 -3.00 -34.26 -5.21
C TYR A 81 -2.39 -33.12 -6.04
N PRO A 82 -2.40 -31.88 -5.55
CA PRO A 82 -1.75 -30.78 -6.25
C PRO A 82 -0.25 -31.05 -6.43
N GLU A 83 0.25 -30.88 -7.66
CA GLU A 83 1.68 -31.02 -7.96
C GLU A 83 2.51 -29.96 -7.19
N TYR A 84 3.76 -30.29 -6.86
CA TYR A 84 4.69 -29.46 -6.09
C TYR A 84 4.29 -29.18 -4.63
N THR A 85 3.25 -29.85 -4.13
CA THR A 85 2.95 -29.87 -2.70
C THR A 85 3.57 -31.08 -2.02
N ARG A 86 3.58 -31.11 -0.68
CA ARG A 86 4.02 -32.30 0.06
C ARG A 86 3.16 -33.52 -0.27
N GLY A 87 1.84 -33.34 -0.39
CA GLY A 87 0.89 -34.44 -0.61
C GLY A 87 1.14 -35.62 0.35
N PRO A 88 1.13 -36.87 -0.15
CA PRO A 88 1.41 -38.07 0.65
C PRO A 88 2.90 -38.34 0.89
N CYS A 89 3.81 -37.46 0.46
CA CYS A 89 5.25 -37.66 0.58
C CYS A 89 5.78 -37.43 2.00
N GLY A 90 7.00 -37.94 2.25
CA GLY A 90 7.70 -37.80 3.52
C GLY A 90 8.09 -36.35 3.85
N PRO A 91 8.63 -36.10 5.06
CA PRO A 91 9.05 -34.76 5.48
C PRO A 91 10.00 -34.08 4.47
N GLY A 92 9.70 -32.84 4.12
CA GLY A 92 10.48 -32.02 3.18
C GLY A 92 10.44 -32.48 1.71
N GLN A 93 9.74 -33.57 1.39
CA GLN A 93 9.57 -34.03 0.02
C GLN A 93 8.39 -33.31 -0.66
N GLN A 94 8.44 -33.24 -1.99
CA GLN A 94 7.36 -32.75 -2.84
C GLN A 94 6.91 -33.82 -3.83
N LEU A 95 5.64 -33.76 -4.18
CA LEU A 95 4.99 -34.61 -5.15
C LEU A 95 5.15 -34.04 -6.56
N VAL A 96 5.59 -34.86 -7.51
CA VAL A 96 5.73 -34.46 -8.92
C VAL A 96 5.20 -35.52 -9.86
N GLY A 97 4.67 -35.08 -11.00
CA GLY A 97 4.26 -35.95 -12.08
C GLY A 97 5.47 -36.56 -12.79
N ASN A 98 5.43 -37.85 -13.07
CA ASN A 98 6.35 -38.48 -13.99
C ASN A 98 5.82 -38.34 -15.44
N ALA A 99 6.61 -38.78 -16.43
CA ALA A 99 6.24 -38.71 -17.85
C ALA A 99 4.98 -39.52 -18.22
N THR A 100 4.50 -40.41 -17.33
CA THR A 100 3.28 -41.21 -17.52
C THR A 100 2.07 -40.64 -16.76
N GLY A 101 2.20 -39.45 -16.13
CA GLY A 101 1.14 -38.82 -15.34
C GLY A 101 0.92 -39.42 -13.94
N HIS A 102 1.79 -40.33 -13.49
CA HIS A 102 1.76 -40.87 -12.13
C HIS A 102 2.65 -40.02 -11.22
N ALA A 103 2.22 -39.86 -9.97
CA ALA A 103 2.93 -39.05 -9.01
C ALA A 103 4.11 -39.83 -8.36
N ASN A 104 5.24 -39.14 -8.14
CA ASN A 104 6.41 -39.64 -7.42
C ASN A 104 6.92 -38.57 -6.44
N CYS A 105 7.59 -38.99 -5.37
CA CYS A 105 8.15 -38.11 -4.35
C CYS A 105 9.63 -37.80 -4.63
N ARG A 106 9.97 -36.52 -4.64
CA ARG A 106 11.37 -36.05 -4.77
C ARG A 106 11.67 -34.92 -3.80
N CYS A 107 12.95 -34.63 -3.58
CA CYS A 107 13.33 -33.40 -2.90
C CYS A 107 13.03 -32.18 -3.79
N PRO A 108 12.58 -31.06 -3.22
CA PRO A 108 12.53 -29.77 -3.92
C PRO A 108 13.90 -29.34 -4.47
N GLY A 109 13.89 -28.35 -5.37
CA GLY A 109 15.14 -27.71 -5.80
C GLY A 109 15.81 -27.01 -4.62
N PHE A 110 17.15 -27.06 -4.54
CA PHE A 110 17.95 -26.58 -3.40
C PHE A 110 17.70 -27.32 -2.08
N TRP A 111 17.21 -28.56 -2.17
CA TRP A 111 17.06 -29.48 -1.05
C TRP A 111 17.78 -30.78 -1.39
N ALA A 112 18.33 -31.44 -0.37
CA ALA A 112 19.00 -32.72 -0.52
C ALA A 112 18.41 -33.77 0.43
N ARG A 113 18.52 -35.04 0.03
CA ARG A 113 18.02 -36.16 0.81
C ARG A 113 19.03 -36.54 1.89
N TRP A 114 18.57 -36.69 3.11
CA TRP A 114 19.38 -37.17 4.23
C TRP A 114 19.25 -38.68 4.40
N THR A 115 20.07 -39.26 5.28
CA THR A 115 20.15 -40.72 5.52
C THR A 115 18.85 -41.33 6.05
N ASP A 116 17.95 -40.52 6.62
CA ASP A 116 16.62 -40.93 7.09
C ASP A 116 15.56 -40.95 5.97
N GLY A 117 15.93 -40.51 4.76
CA GLY A 117 15.03 -40.39 3.61
C GLY A 117 14.24 -39.08 3.54
N SER A 118 14.32 -38.23 4.56
CA SER A 118 13.74 -36.88 4.56
C SER A 118 14.57 -35.93 3.68
N CYS A 119 13.97 -34.84 3.22
CA CYS A 119 14.71 -33.80 2.50
C CYS A 119 14.85 -32.57 3.39
N TYR A 120 16.01 -31.93 3.33
CA TYR A 120 16.30 -30.68 4.04
C TYR A 120 16.83 -29.63 3.08
N GLN A 121 16.58 -28.37 3.39
CA GLN A 121 16.99 -27.24 2.58
C GLN A 121 18.50 -27.00 2.72
N GLU A 122 19.18 -26.74 1.60
CA GLU A 122 20.59 -26.35 1.58
C GLU A 122 20.81 -25.04 2.36
N TYR A 123 21.97 -24.92 3.00
CA TYR A 123 22.38 -23.78 3.83
C TYR A 123 21.53 -23.50 5.08
N THR A 124 20.76 -24.49 5.52
CA THR A 124 20.05 -24.46 6.81
C THR A 124 20.73 -25.35 7.84
N THR A 125 20.33 -25.23 9.12
CA THR A 125 20.81 -26.15 10.16
C THR A 125 20.35 -27.59 9.89
N GLY A 126 19.11 -27.80 9.41
CA GLY A 126 18.60 -29.12 9.06
C GLY A 126 18.82 -30.17 10.17
N PRO A 127 19.33 -31.37 9.84
CA PRO A 127 19.69 -32.41 10.80
C PRO A 127 21.11 -32.23 11.38
N CYS A 128 21.82 -31.15 11.05
CA CYS A 128 23.20 -30.93 11.45
C CYS A 128 23.32 -30.41 12.89
N LYS A 129 24.50 -30.60 13.48
CA LYS A 129 24.84 -29.99 14.77
C LYS A 129 25.04 -28.48 14.63
N THR A 130 24.88 -27.75 15.72
CA THR A 130 25.13 -26.30 15.76
C THR A 130 26.52 -25.96 15.22
N GLY A 131 26.57 -25.03 14.27
CA GLY A 131 27.78 -24.55 13.62
C GLY A 131 28.15 -25.26 12.32
N ASP A 132 27.42 -26.31 11.93
CA ASP A 132 27.48 -26.90 10.60
C ASP A 132 26.21 -26.57 9.82
N LEU A 133 26.33 -26.45 8.49
CA LEU A 133 25.19 -26.30 7.60
C LEU A 133 24.96 -27.56 6.78
N PHE A 134 23.69 -27.80 6.48
CA PHE A 134 23.26 -28.84 5.58
C PHE A 134 23.54 -28.43 4.13
N MET A 135 24.26 -29.27 3.40
CA MET A 135 24.68 -29.00 2.03
C MET A 135 24.39 -30.19 1.13
N ARG A 136 24.28 -29.92 -0.17
CA ARG A 136 24.10 -30.96 -1.18
C ARG A 136 25.44 -31.37 -1.78
N GLY A 137 25.74 -32.65 -1.69
CA GLY A 137 26.90 -33.27 -2.32
C GLY A 137 26.74 -33.40 -3.84
N PRO A 138 27.84 -33.68 -4.57
CA PRO A 138 27.80 -33.84 -6.03
C PRO A 138 26.85 -34.94 -6.52
N GLY A 139 26.63 -35.99 -5.72
CA GLY A 139 25.68 -37.07 -6.03
C GLY A 139 24.22 -36.76 -5.66
N GLY A 140 23.98 -35.59 -5.05
CA GLY A 140 22.66 -35.14 -4.59
C GLY A 140 22.27 -35.59 -3.18
N GLU A 141 23.14 -36.32 -2.49
CA GLU A 141 23.05 -36.63 -1.07
C GLU A 141 23.28 -35.40 -0.20
N GLY A 142 22.58 -35.31 0.92
CA GLY A 142 22.83 -34.29 1.94
C GLY A 142 24.02 -34.65 2.81
N PHE A 143 24.86 -33.68 3.14
CA PHE A 143 25.94 -33.81 4.13
C PHE A 143 26.02 -32.54 5.00
N CYS A 144 26.60 -32.66 6.20
CA CYS A 144 26.84 -31.52 7.09
C CYS A 144 28.28 -31.06 6.96
N SER A 145 28.51 -29.77 6.80
CA SER A 145 29.87 -29.22 6.84
C SER A 145 29.87 -27.72 7.12
N CYS A 146 31.02 -27.25 7.61
CA CYS A 146 31.35 -25.86 7.76
C CYS A 146 32.79 -25.63 7.31
N SER A 147 32.97 -24.79 6.30
CA SER A 147 34.28 -24.36 5.79
C SER A 147 34.36 -22.85 5.79
N SER A 148 35.56 -22.30 5.97
CA SER A 148 35.84 -20.87 5.78
C SER A 148 35.57 -20.38 4.35
N ASP A 149 35.47 -21.30 3.38
CA ASP A 149 35.11 -20.99 1.99
C ASP A 149 33.62 -20.66 1.83
N LEU A 150 32.79 -21.01 2.82
CA LEU A 150 31.39 -20.59 2.90
C LEU A 150 31.33 -19.15 3.40
N ILE A 151 31.96 -18.23 2.68
CA ILE A 151 32.19 -16.83 3.09
C ILE A 151 30.91 -16.12 3.54
N MET A 152 29.76 -16.50 2.98
CA MET A 152 28.47 -15.91 3.33
C MET A 152 27.92 -16.36 4.69
N HIS A 153 28.29 -17.55 5.14
CA HIS A 153 27.72 -18.19 6.33
C HIS A 153 28.74 -18.36 7.46
N TYR A 154 30.03 -18.32 7.13
CA TYR A 154 31.13 -18.56 8.06
C TYR A 154 31.40 -17.34 8.93
N TYR A 155 31.10 -17.45 10.21
CA TYR A 155 31.36 -16.43 11.21
C TYR A 155 32.76 -16.64 11.81
N ARG A 156 33.67 -15.70 11.56
CA ARG A 156 35.10 -15.85 11.88
C ARG A 156 35.38 -15.93 13.38
N ASP A 157 34.64 -15.19 14.18
CA ASP A 157 34.92 -15.03 15.61
C ASP A 157 34.80 -16.33 16.40
N ASP A 158 33.80 -17.16 16.07
CA ASP A 158 33.58 -18.45 16.72
C ASP A 158 33.83 -19.66 15.80
N ARG A 159 34.22 -19.41 14.55
CA ARG A 159 34.58 -20.41 13.52
C ARG A 159 33.44 -21.39 13.21
N LYS A 160 32.21 -20.91 13.19
CA LYS A 160 31.00 -21.68 12.90
C LYS A 160 30.27 -21.13 11.69
N CYS A 161 29.43 -21.96 11.09
CA CYS A 161 28.57 -21.59 9.98
C CYS A 161 27.13 -21.47 10.47
N TYR A 162 26.46 -20.40 10.04
CA TYR A 162 25.09 -20.09 10.46
C TYR A 162 24.21 -19.80 9.25
N PRO A 163 22.91 -20.16 9.29
CA PRO A 163 21.98 -19.78 8.24
C PRO A 163 21.85 -18.26 8.17
N LEU A 164 21.74 -17.73 6.95
CA LEU A 164 21.43 -16.33 6.75
C LEU A 164 19.96 -16.02 7.08
N TYR A 165 19.71 -14.79 7.52
CA TYR A 165 18.42 -14.25 7.93
C TYR A 165 17.81 -14.92 9.17
N GLU A 166 18.57 -15.77 9.84
CA GLU A 166 18.27 -16.29 11.18
C GLU A 166 19.12 -15.57 12.23
N GLN A 167 18.85 -15.80 13.52
CA GLN A 167 19.59 -15.15 14.61
C GLN A 167 21.08 -15.54 14.60
N GLY A 168 21.40 -16.82 14.36
CA GLY A 168 22.78 -17.30 14.33
C GLY A 168 23.57 -16.93 15.60
N PRO A 169 24.78 -16.34 15.47
CA PRO A 169 25.60 -15.91 16.60
C PRO A 169 25.17 -14.55 17.16
N CYS A 170 24.19 -13.89 16.54
CA CYS A 170 23.81 -12.52 16.89
C CYS A 170 22.96 -12.45 18.17
N ASN A 171 22.96 -11.25 18.77
CA ASN A 171 22.11 -10.94 19.92
C ASN A 171 20.62 -11.06 19.56
N LYS A 172 19.76 -11.21 20.58
CA LYS A 172 18.30 -11.24 20.38
C LYS A 172 17.83 -9.99 19.62
N GLY A 173 16.89 -10.17 18.70
CA GLY A 173 16.38 -9.10 17.82
C GLY A 173 17.25 -8.82 16.59
N HIS A 174 18.46 -9.38 16.53
CA HIS A 174 19.30 -9.34 15.33
C HIS A 174 19.13 -10.62 14.49
N ILE A 175 19.47 -10.50 13.22
CA ILE A 175 19.65 -11.59 12.26
C ILE A 175 21.01 -11.46 11.57
N LEU A 176 21.57 -12.59 11.17
CA LEU A 176 22.82 -12.63 10.41
C LEU A 176 22.52 -12.36 8.93
N LYS A 177 23.13 -11.32 8.36
CA LYS A 177 23.08 -11.03 6.92
C LYS A 177 24.48 -11.03 6.34
N PHE A 178 24.60 -11.09 5.02
CA PHE A 178 25.88 -10.95 4.33
C PHE A 178 26.06 -9.52 3.80
N ASP A 179 27.10 -8.82 4.25
CA ASP A 179 27.44 -7.50 3.69
C ASP A 179 28.31 -7.69 2.45
N TYR A 180 27.73 -7.46 1.27
CA TYR A 180 28.41 -7.58 -0.02
C TYR A 180 29.56 -6.57 -0.22
N ARG A 181 29.67 -5.54 0.62
CA ARG A 181 30.76 -4.54 0.54
C ARG A 181 32.01 -5.02 1.27
N THR A 182 31.84 -5.63 2.44
CA THR A 182 32.95 -6.17 3.25
C THR A 182 33.22 -7.64 2.96
N LEU A 183 32.28 -8.33 2.30
CA LEU A 183 32.28 -9.77 2.06
C LEU A 183 32.33 -10.58 3.36
N GLU A 184 31.63 -10.09 4.39
CA GLU A 184 31.57 -10.71 5.71
C GLU A 184 30.13 -10.80 6.21
N PRO A 185 29.78 -11.84 6.99
CA PRO A 185 28.49 -11.91 7.66
C PRO A 185 28.44 -10.92 8.83
N VAL A 186 27.39 -10.12 8.89
CA VAL A 186 27.17 -9.04 9.86
C VAL A 186 25.82 -9.23 10.56
N CYS A 187 25.77 -8.86 11.84
CA CYS A 187 24.53 -8.84 12.61
C CYS A 187 23.79 -7.53 12.37
N GLU A 188 22.56 -7.60 11.88
CA GLU A 188 21.67 -6.44 11.71
C GLU A 188 20.36 -6.68 12.44
N CYS A 189 19.64 -5.60 12.80
CA CYS A 189 18.30 -5.76 13.33
C CYS A 189 17.38 -6.48 12.35
N LYS A 190 16.56 -7.39 12.89
CA LYS A 190 15.43 -7.96 12.17
C LYS A 190 14.45 -6.86 11.78
N ASP A 191 13.71 -7.06 10.70
CA ASP A 191 12.60 -6.18 10.33
C ASP A 191 11.64 -5.97 11.51
N GLY A 192 11.17 -4.73 11.66
CA GLY A 192 10.35 -4.32 12.80
C GLY A 192 11.12 -4.09 14.10
N HIS A 193 12.45 -4.22 14.11
CA HIS A 193 13.30 -3.84 15.24
C HIS A 193 14.19 -2.63 14.89
N MET A 194 14.61 -1.89 15.91
CA MET A 194 15.51 -0.75 15.76
C MET A 194 16.69 -0.84 16.73
N LEU A 195 17.88 -0.56 16.22
CA LEU A 195 19.13 -0.57 16.98
C LEU A 195 19.21 0.70 17.82
N GLU A 196 19.41 0.53 19.12
CA GLU A 196 19.63 1.63 20.05
C GLU A 196 21.10 1.77 20.47
N SER A 197 21.40 2.88 21.16
CA SER A 197 22.77 3.23 21.57
C SER A 197 23.46 2.22 22.50
N ASP A 198 22.70 1.35 23.15
CA ASP A 198 23.18 0.23 23.98
C ASP A 198 23.58 -1.01 23.16
N GLY A 199 23.41 -0.99 21.84
CA GLY A 199 23.72 -2.10 20.94
C GLY A 199 22.65 -3.18 20.88
N VAL A 200 21.44 -2.91 21.41
CA VAL A 200 20.32 -3.86 21.42
C VAL A 200 19.30 -3.45 20.36
N CYS A 201 18.77 -4.46 19.64
CA CYS A 201 17.65 -4.26 18.72
C CYS A 201 16.33 -4.44 19.47
N TYR A 202 15.61 -3.34 19.68
CA TYR A 202 14.30 -3.36 20.33
C TYR A 202 13.18 -3.48 19.30
N GLU A 203 12.19 -4.32 19.60
CA GLU A 203 11.00 -4.49 18.77
C GLU A 203 10.12 -3.23 18.81
N LEU A 204 9.77 -2.70 17.64
CA LEU A 204 8.87 -1.56 17.48
C LEU A 204 7.45 -1.92 17.90
N ASN A 205 6.67 -0.90 18.25
CA ASN A 205 5.27 -1.04 18.68
C ASN A 205 5.12 -1.87 19.97
N THR A 206 6.16 -1.92 20.80
CA THR A 206 6.15 -2.56 22.12
C THR A 206 6.56 -1.57 23.20
N ALA A 207 6.68 -1.99 24.45
CA ALA A 207 7.30 -1.15 25.49
C ALA A 207 8.78 -0.84 25.19
N GLY A 208 9.47 -1.73 24.45
CA GLY A 208 10.87 -1.55 24.07
C GLY A 208 11.79 -1.18 25.25
N PRO A 209 12.71 -0.21 25.06
CA PRO A 209 13.59 0.31 26.13
C PRO A 209 12.91 1.37 27.01
N CYS A 210 11.63 1.65 26.79
CA CYS A 210 10.98 2.80 27.42
C CYS A 210 10.67 2.58 28.91
N ASP A 211 10.86 3.63 29.71
CA ASP A 211 10.50 3.61 31.12
C ASP A 211 8.98 3.74 31.29
N ARG A 212 8.37 2.67 31.82
CA ARG A 212 6.92 2.60 32.07
C ARG A 212 6.44 3.58 33.14
N SER A 213 7.31 4.05 34.02
CA SER A 213 6.95 4.96 35.11
C SER A 213 6.72 6.40 34.65
N VAL A 214 7.07 6.72 33.40
CA VAL A 214 6.95 8.08 32.82
C VAL A 214 5.51 8.42 32.44
N CYS A 215 4.67 7.43 32.20
CA CYS A 215 3.30 7.63 31.73
C CYS A 215 2.29 7.62 32.90
N ASP A 216 1.20 8.37 32.74
CA ASP A 216 0.11 8.44 33.74
C ASP A 216 -0.59 7.09 33.91
N ASN A 217 -1.24 6.91 35.07
CA ASN A 217 -2.15 5.77 35.29
C ASN A 217 -3.19 5.73 34.16
N ASP A 218 -3.41 4.54 33.57
CA ASP A 218 -4.26 4.26 32.40
C ASP A 218 -3.63 4.49 31.01
N SER A 219 -2.39 4.99 30.93
CA SER A 219 -1.64 5.07 29.68
C SER A 219 -0.50 4.04 29.61
N ILE A 220 -0.11 3.68 28.40
CA ILE A 220 0.98 2.74 28.15
C ILE A 220 2.10 3.41 27.36
N THR A 221 3.33 3.01 27.62
CA THR A 221 4.48 3.48 26.87
C THR A 221 4.70 2.61 25.63
N CYS A 222 4.84 3.26 24.49
CA CYS A 222 5.03 2.63 23.18
C CYS A 222 6.30 3.15 22.52
N TYR A 223 7.17 2.23 22.14
CA TYR A 223 8.39 2.48 21.40
C TYR A 223 8.10 2.47 19.91
N LEU A 224 8.02 3.67 19.32
CA LEU A 224 7.52 3.88 17.97
C LEU A 224 8.60 4.53 17.10
N LYS A 225 8.55 4.24 15.80
CA LYS A 225 9.32 4.98 14.80
C LYS A 225 8.50 6.17 14.32
N ASP A 226 9.02 7.36 14.56
CA ASP A 226 8.47 8.61 14.06
C ASP A 226 8.65 8.66 12.53
N LEU A 227 7.56 8.84 11.79
CA LEU A 227 7.59 8.76 10.33
C LEU A 227 8.16 10.03 9.67
N ASP A 228 8.11 11.17 10.36
CA ASP A 228 8.59 12.44 9.84
C ASP A 228 10.11 12.55 9.96
N THR A 229 10.66 12.07 11.08
CA THR A 229 12.09 12.12 11.40
C THR A 229 12.81 10.80 11.17
N LEU A 230 12.07 9.70 10.98
CA LEU A 230 12.56 8.32 10.90
C LEU A 230 13.32 7.84 12.15
N LYS A 231 13.21 8.58 13.26
CA LYS A 231 13.83 8.26 14.55
C LYS A 231 12.87 7.49 15.46
N THR A 232 13.42 6.75 16.40
CA THR A 232 12.66 6.05 17.43
C THR A 232 12.36 6.98 18.61
N THR A 233 11.15 6.85 19.16
CA THR A 233 10.69 7.66 20.28
C THR A 233 9.80 6.84 21.21
N CYS A 234 9.88 7.11 22.51
CA CYS A 234 8.93 6.61 23.49
C CYS A 234 7.75 7.58 23.60
N LYS A 235 6.54 7.11 23.27
CA LYS A 235 5.30 7.89 23.38
C LYS A 235 4.33 7.24 24.37
N CYS A 236 3.66 8.05 25.18
CA CYS A 236 2.55 7.59 26.02
C CYS A 236 1.27 7.58 25.20
N LEU A 237 0.65 6.42 25.05
CA LEU A 237 -0.63 6.22 24.34
C LEU A 237 -1.72 5.75 25.33
N PRO A 238 -3.01 5.95 25.02
CA PRO A 238 -4.12 5.42 25.83
C PRO A 238 -4.00 3.90 26.10
N GLY A 239 -4.37 3.41 27.29
CA GLY A 239 -4.17 1.99 27.64
C GLY A 239 -4.93 0.97 26.78
N ASN A 240 -5.96 1.42 26.05
CA ASN A 240 -6.78 0.62 25.14
C ASN A 240 -6.24 0.56 23.70
N VAL A 241 -5.01 1.04 23.45
CA VAL A 241 -4.39 1.00 22.11
C VAL A 241 -3.68 -0.30 21.75
N THR A 242 -3.64 -1.25 22.67
CA THR A 242 -2.93 -2.52 22.46
C THR A 242 -3.76 -3.45 21.60
N THR A 243 -3.12 -4.13 20.65
CA THR A 243 -3.68 -5.26 19.91
C THR A 243 -3.62 -6.54 20.75
N ALA A 244 -4.30 -7.62 20.31
CA ALA A 244 -4.49 -8.82 21.13
C ALA A 244 -3.16 -9.55 21.45
N ASP A 245 -2.16 -9.34 20.60
CA ASP A 245 -0.77 -9.80 20.72
C ASP A 245 0.12 -8.89 21.58
N GLY A 246 -0.41 -7.77 22.08
CA GLY A 246 0.28 -6.88 23.02
C GLY A 246 1.10 -5.77 22.38
N HIS A 247 1.05 -5.61 21.05
CA HIS A 247 1.64 -4.48 20.35
C HIS A 247 0.74 -3.25 20.45
N CYS A 248 1.30 -2.05 20.31
CA CYS A 248 0.56 -0.80 20.37
C CYS A 248 0.88 0.10 19.19
N TYR A 249 -0.17 0.73 18.64
CA TYR A 249 -0.06 1.65 17.52
C TYR A 249 -0.85 2.92 17.80
N GLU A 250 -0.54 3.99 17.05
CA GLU A 250 -1.26 5.25 17.21
C GLU A 250 -2.75 5.09 16.88
N PRO A 251 -3.65 5.69 17.68
CA PRO A 251 -5.08 5.74 17.41
C PRO A 251 -5.39 6.17 16.00
N TYR A 252 -6.37 5.52 15.36
CA TYR A 252 -6.90 5.94 14.06
C TYR A 252 -5.82 6.01 12.96
N SER A 253 -4.68 5.36 13.18
CA SER A 253 -3.68 5.07 12.16
C SER A 253 -4.02 3.74 11.49
N ARG A 254 -3.39 3.45 10.34
CA ARG A 254 -3.54 2.13 9.72
C ARG A 254 -2.99 1.02 10.64
N GLY A 255 -1.92 1.30 11.38
CA GLY A 255 -1.29 0.31 12.25
C GLY A 255 -1.05 -1.02 11.53
N PRO A 256 -1.45 -2.16 12.12
CA PRO A 256 -1.35 -3.49 11.51
C PRO A 256 -2.56 -3.86 10.64
N CYS A 257 -3.52 -2.94 10.45
CA CYS A 257 -4.76 -3.22 9.74
C CYS A 257 -4.57 -3.29 8.22
N ASP A 258 -5.49 -4.01 7.58
CA ASP A 258 -5.58 -4.08 6.12
C ASP A 258 -5.84 -2.70 5.51
N LEU A 259 -5.58 -2.58 4.20
CA LEU A 259 -5.89 -1.35 3.48
C LEU A 259 -7.40 -1.06 3.58
N GLY A 260 -7.77 0.18 3.91
CA GLY A 260 -9.17 0.58 4.12
C GLY A 260 -9.69 0.36 5.54
N ASP A 261 -8.89 -0.23 6.42
CA ASP A 261 -9.19 -0.39 7.84
C ASP A 261 -8.20 0.41 8.70
N TRP A 262 -8.66 0.82 9.88
CA TRP A 262 -7.88 1.62 10.82
C TRP A 262 -8.00 1.05 12.22
N LEU A 263 -6.92 1.21 12.98
CA LEU A 263 -6.90 0.80 14.37
C LEU A 263 -7.78 1.74 15.20
N VAL A 264 -8.88 1.23 15.71
CA VAL A 264 -9.77 1.94 16.64
C VAL A 264 -9.75 1.26 17.99
N PHE A 265 -9.95 2.04 19.05
CA PHE A 265 -10.05 1.47 20.39
C PHE A 265 -11.49 1.09 20.67
N SER A 266 -11.73 -0.19 20.95
CA SER A 266 -13.03 -0.63 21.43
C SER A 266 -13.11 -0.42 22.93
N GLN A 267 -14.17 0.24 23.42
CA GLN A 267 -14.47 0.28 24.84
C GLN A 267 -15.56 -0.76 25.19
N PRO A 268 -15.32 -1.69 26.12
CA PRO A 268 -14.06 -2.02 26.80
C PRO A 268 -13.25 -3.08 26.05
N GLY A 269 -11.96 -2.85 25.80
CA GLY A 269 -11.10 -3.89 25.23
C GLY A 269 -9.82 -3.43 24.54
N VAL A 270 -9.28 -4.39 23.79
CA VAL A 270 -8.13 -4.33 22.90
C VAL A 270 -8.50 -3.53 21.64
N ALA A 271 -7.53 -2.84 21.05
CA ALA A 271 -7.69 -2.16 19.79
C ALA A 271 -8.03 -3.13 18.66
N VAL A 272 -8.99 -2.74 17.81
CA VAL A 272 -9.50 -3.55 16.70
C VAL A 272 -9.37 -2.79 15.39
N CYS A 273 -9.19 -3.52 14.30
CA CYS A 273 -9.24 -2.95 12.97
C CYS A 273 -10.71 -2.80 12.56
N GLU A 274 -11.12 -1.56 12.32
CA GLU A 274 -12.45 -1.26 11.80
C GLU A 274 -12.34 -0.46 10.51
N ARG A 275 -13.26 -0.74 9.60
CA ARG A 275 -13.42 0.03 8.37
C ARG A 275 -13.89 1.43 8.72
N LYS A 276 -13.19 2.44 8.23
CA LYS A 276 -13.59 3.83 8.48
C LYS A 276 -14.69 4.22 7.52
N GLU A 277 -15.93 4.11 7.98
CA GLU A 277 -17.09 4.60 7.23
C GLU A 277 -17.21 6.14 7.29
N HIS A 278 -16.52 6.82 8.22
CA HIS A 278 -16.64 8.27 8.44
C HIS A 278 -15.28 8.97 8.65
N CYS A 279 -15.07 10.07 7.94
CA CYS A 279 -13.88 10.93 8.05
C CYS A 279 -14.03 11.94 9.19
N SER A 280 -13.47 11.69 10.38
CA SER A 280 -13.50 12.66 11.49
C SER A 280 -12.11 13.26 11.79
N ARG A 281 -11.96 14.56 11.48
CA ARG A 281 -11.10 15.57 12.17
C ARG A 281 -11.41 17.01 11.72
N PHE A 282 -12.05 17.20 10.56
CA PHE A 282 -12.42 18.51 10.04
C PHE A 282 -13.85 18.46 9.46
N ASP A 283 -14.67 19.47 9.72
CA ASP A 283 -16.10 19.57 9.35
C ASP A 283 -16.38 19.53 7.81
N ASN A 284 -15.37 19.29 6.97
CA ASN A 284 -15.47 19.31 5.51
C ASN A 284 -14.66 18.21 4.78
N TRP A 285 -14.35 17.09 5.42
CA TRP A 285 -13.72 15.92 4.76
C TRP A 285 -14.69 14.75 4.65
N PHE A 286 -14.72 14.09 3.49
CA PHE A 286 -15.66 13.01 3.20
C PHE A 286 -14.97 11.82 2.54
N TYR A 287 -15.50 10.63 2.79
CA TYR A 287 -14.90 9.37 2.36
C TYR A 287 -15.22 9.10 0.89
N TRP A 288 -14.22 8.76 0.10
CA TRP A 288 -14.37 8.35 -1.28
C TRP A 288 -14.21 6.84 -1.39
N THR A 289 -15.29 6.17 -1.79
CA THR A 289 -15.37 4.70 -1.78
C THR A 289 -14.41 4.04 -2.75
N ASP A 290 -14.21 4.60 -3.94
CA ASP A 290 -13.47 3.93 -5.02
C ASP A 290 -11.97 3.82 -4.74
N GLU A 291 -11.42 4.73 -3.94
CA GLU A 291 -9.99 4.78 -3.58
C GLU A 291 -9.75 4.58 -2.08
N GLU A 292 -10.81 4.29 -1.33
CA GLU A 292 -10.79 4.07 0.12
C GLU A 292 -10.06 5.17 0.91
N ARG A 293 -10.28 6.43 0.54
CA ARG A 293 -9.57 7.59 1.09
C ARG A 293 -10.51 8.77 1.37
N CYS A 294 -10.17 9.57 2.38
CA CYS A 294 -10.85 10.84 2.65
C CYS A 294 -10.33 11.98 1.78
N TYR A 295 -11.24 12.80 1.26
CA TYR A 295 -10.94 14.03 0.51
C TYR A 295 -11.66 15.23 1.12
N ARG A 296 -11.08 16.42 0.99
CA ARG A 296 -11.68 17.67 1.47
C ARG A 296 -12.66 18.22 0.43
N GLN A 297 -13.83 18.66 0.87
CA GLN A 297 -14.81 19.31 0.01
C GLN A 297 -14.25 20.59 -0.64
N TYR A 298 -14.64 20.81 -1.90
CA TYR A 298 -14.14 21.86 -2.79
C TYR A 298 -12.64 21.78 -3.15
N THR A 299 -12.06 20.59 -3.02
CA THR A 299 -10.73 20.27 -3.60
C THR A 299 -10.89 19.44 -4.86
N ARG A 300 -9.86 19.30 -5.70
CA ARG A 300 -9.85 18.39 -6.84
C ARG A 300 -9.96 16.95 -6.36
N GLY A 301 -9.24 16.58 -5.30
CA GLY A 301 -9.29 15.23 -4.73
C GLY A 301 -9.11 14.14 -5.81
N PRO A 302 -10.02 13.16 -5.91
CA PRO A 302 -9.98 12.09 -6.92
C PRO A 302 -10.58 12.53 -8.27
N CYS A 303 -11.08 13.76 -8.37
CA CYS A 303 -11.77 14.25 -9.55
C CYS A 303 -10.83 14.65 -10.69
N LYS A 304 -11.35 14.58 -11.91
CA LYS A 304 -10.65 15.05 -13.11
C LYS A 304 -10.59 16.58 -13.12
N ASP A 305 -9.66 17.10 -13.91
CA ASP A 305 -9.46 18.55 -14.05
C ASP A 305 -10.76 19.27 -14.45
N GLY A 306 -11.07 20.33 -13.70
CA GLY A 306 -12.28 21.14 -13.86
C GLY A 306 -13.49 20.69 -13.05
N GLN A 307 -13.34 19.66 -12.21
CA GLN A 307 -14.35 19.25 -11.22
C GLN A 307 -13.76 19.27 -9.82
N LEU A 308 -14.63 19.50 -8.83
CA LEU A 308 -14.27 19.47 -7.42
C LEU A 308 -15.06 18.39 -6.69
N PHE A 309 -14.40 17.80 -5.70
CA PHE A 309 -14.97 16.86 -4.74
C PHE A 309 -16.00 17.56 -3.86
N TYR A 310 -17.21 17.03 -3.82
CA TYR A 310 -18.33 17.61 -3.08
C TYR A 310 -19.25 16.54 -2.52
N LEU A 311 -19.71 16.73 -1.28
CA LEU A 311 -20.74 15.89 -0.69
C LEU A 311 -22.09 16.49 -1.05
N ASP A 312 -22.91 15.75 -1.80
CA ASP A 312 -24.27 16.22 -2.08
C ASP A 312 -25.13 16.09 -0.81
N PRO A 313 -25.63 17.19 -0.23
CA PRO A 313 -26.34 17.16 1.04
C PRO A 313 -27.73 16.50 0.94
N ASN A 314 -28.28 16.35 -0.27
CA ASN A 314 -29.59 15.71 -0.46
C ASN A 314 -29.47 14.19 -0.49
N THR A 315 -28.37 13.67 -1.03
CA THR A 315 -28.15 12.23 -1.18
C THR A 315 -27.22 11.66 -0.10
N GLY A 316 -26.39 12.50 0.51
CA GLY A 316 -25.31 12.07 1.41
C GLY A 316 -24.16 11.37 0.70
N ILE A 317 -24.09 11.43 -0.63
CA ILE A 317 -23.08 10.73 -1.44
C ILE A 317 -22.04 11.74 -1.94
N PRO A 318 -20.73 11.48 -1.76
CA PRO A 318 -19.68 12.29 -2.33
C PRO A 318 -19.52 12.04 -3.83
N GLY A 319 -19.25 13.10 -4.57
CA GLY A 319 -19.17 13.08 -6.03
C GLY A 319 -18.25 14.16 -6.58
N CYS A 320 -17.93 14.04 -7.87
CA CYS A 320 -17.18 15.05 -8.62
C CYS A 320 -18.14 15.96 -9.39
N HIS A 321 -18.12 17.25 -9.07
CA HIS A 321 -19.08 18.20 -9.62
C HIS A 321 -18.43 19.53 -9.97
N CYS A 322 -19.08 20.25 -10.88
CA CYS A 322 -18.84 21.68 -11.08
C CYS A 322 -20.19 22.34 -11.35
N ARG A 323 -20.53 23.36 -10.56
CA ARG A 323 -21.84 24.03 -10.58
C ARG A 323 -21.61 25.53 -10.75
N LYS A 324 -22.37 26.19 -11.63
CA LYS A 324 -22.20 27.64 -11.91
C LYS A 324 -22.49 28.50 -10.68
N GLU A 325 -23.31 27.98 -9.78
CA GLU A 325 -23.71 28.61 -8.52
C GLU A 325 -22.56 28.61 -7.50
N TRP A 326 -21.52 27.81 -7.70
CA TRP A 326 -20.30 27.84 -6.90
C TRP A 326 -19.41 28.99 -7.33
N ALA A 327 -19.93 30.22 -7.26
CA ALA A 327 -19.27 31.43 -7.75
C ALA A 327 -17.80 31.58 -7.29
N PRO A 328 -17.41 31.20 -6.05
CA PRO A 328 -16.00 31.25 -5.67
C PRO A 328 -15.10 30.25 -6.41
N TYR A 329 -15.62 29.16 -6.93
CA TYR A 329 -14.82 28.09 -7.53
C TYR A 329 -14.98 28.00 -9.05
N TYR A 330 -16.02 28.59 -9.60
CA TYR A 330 -16.36 28.52 -11.02
C TYR A 330 -15.59 29.58 -11.84
N TRP A 331 -14.98 29.15 -12.93
CA TRP A 331 -14.32 30.00 -13.92
C TRP A 331 -15.21 30.14 -15.16
N PRO A 332 -15.80 31.33 -15.40
CA PRO A 332 -16.76 31.53 -16.49
C PRO A 332 -16.23 31.24 -17.90
N GLU A 333 -14.93 31.43 -18.11
CA GLU A 333 -14.28 31.43 -19.42
C GLU A 333 -14.20 30.03 -20.03
N ASP A 334 -14.00 29.00 -19.21
CA ASP A 334 -13.91 27.60 -19.64
C ASP A 334 -15.00 26.70 -19.05
N GLY A 335 -15.84 27.25 -18.16
CA GLY A 335 -16.93 26.53 -17.51
C GLY A 335 -16.49 25.47 -16.52
N LYS A 336 -15.26 25.56 -16.00
CA LYS A 336 -14.68 24.60 -15.06
C LYS A 336 -14.61 25.16 -13.64
N CYS A 337 -14.39 24.27 -12.68
CA CYS A 337 -14.23 24.62 -11.28
C CYS A 337 -12.81 24.32 -10.80
N TYR A 338 -12.26 25.24 -10.01
CA TYR A 338 -10.88 25.20 -9.52
C TYR A 338 -10.81 25.49 -8.02
N GLU A 339 -9.83 24.90 -7.34
CA GLU A 339 -9.65 25.13 -5.90
C GLU A 339 -9.18 26.56 -5.63
N GLN A 340 -9.75 27.20 -4.61
CA GLN A 340 -9.26 28.49 -4.13
C GLN A 340 -7.79 28.40 -3.71
N HIS A 341 -7.00 29.40 -4.12
CA HIS A 341 -5.56 29.50 -3.87
C HIS A 341 -4.71 28.39 -4.53
N SER A 342 -5.25 27.71 -5.54
CA SER A 342 -4.46 26.82 -6.41
C SER A 342 -3.96 27.55 -7.66
N VAL A 343 -3.14 26.89 -8.47
CA VAL A 343 -2.75 27.41 -9.79
C VAL A 343 -3.99 27.58 -10.69
N GLY A 344 -4.92 26.63 -10.65
CA GLY A 344 -6.18 26.71 -11.41
C GLY A 344 -5.97 26.96 -12.92
N PRO A 345 -6.78 27.83 -13.54
CA PRO A 345 -6.62 28.23 -14.95
C PRO A 345 -5.57 29.34 -15.12
N CYS A 346 -4.91 29.76 -14.04
CA CYS A 346 -4.09 30.96 -14.04
C CYS A 346 -2.69 30.72 -14.66
N PRO A 347 -2.09 31.77 -15.26
CA PRO A 347 -0.71 31.73 -15.73
C PRO A 347 0.32 31.45 -14.61
N THR A 348 1.53 31.06 -15.00
CA THR A 348 2.62 30.78 -14.06
C THR A 348 2.87 31.95 -13.10
N GLY A 349 3.02 31.62 -11.80
CA GLY A 349 3.25 32.60 -10.73
C GLY A 349 1.96 33.27 -10.20
N MET A 350 0.81 32.94 -10.75
CA MET A 350 -0.50 33.37 -10.27
C MET A 350 -1.26 32.23 -9.60
N TYR A 351 -2.23 32.59 -8.77
CA TYR A 351 -3.18 31.67 -8.18
C TYR A 351 -4.61 32.13 -8.44
N PHE A 352 -5.49 31.14 -8.55
CA PHE A 352 -6.92 31.30 -8.68
C PHE A 352 -7.54 31.72 -7.34
N SER A 353 -8.38 32.75 -7.36
CA SER A 353 -9.02 33.28 -6.16
C SER A 353 -10.35 33.94 -6.46
N PHE A 354 -11.14 34.19 -5.42
CA PHE A 354 -12.42 34.88 -5.54
C PHE A 354 -12.35 36.27 -4.92
N ASN A 355 -12.65 37.29 -5.71
CA ASN A 355 -12.76 38.66 -5.25
C ASN A 355 -14.18 38.91 -4.73
N GLN A 356 -14.30 39.06 -3.41
CA GLN A 356 -15.58 39.27 -2.75
C GLN A 356 -16.23 40.61 -3.11
N THR A 357 -15.44 41.62 -3.51
CA THR A 357 -15.95 42.95 -3.86
C THR A 357 -16.57 42.97 -5.25
N SER A 358 -15.91 42.37 -6.23
CA SER A 358 -16.45 42.25 -7.59
C SER A 358 -17.36 41.02 -7.78
N ALA A 359 -17.43 40.15 -6.77
CA ALA A 359 -18.12 38.87 -6.81
C ALA A 359 -17.71 38.00 -8.02
N SER A 360 -16.43 38.06 -8.39
CA SER A 360 -15.87 37.34 -9.55
C SER A 360 -14.60 36.59 -9.18
N THR A 361 -14.35 35.48 -9.85
CA THR A 361 -13.07 34.79 -9.78
C THR A 361 -12.01 35.56 -10.58
N GLU A 362 -10.77 35.53 -10.11
CA GLU A 362 -9.65 36.24 -10.73
C GLU A 362 -8.31 35.52 -10.44
N CYS A 363 -7.31 35.83 -11.25
CA CYS A 363 -5.94 35.39 -11.05
C CYS A 363 -5.13 36.46 -10.34
N ASN A 364 -4.49 36.10 -9.22
CA ASN A 364 -3.70 37.01 -8.39
C ASN A 364 -2.26 36.52 -8.27
N CYS A 365 -1.30 37.45 -8.12
CA CYS A 365 0.08 37.07 -7.81
C CYS A 365 0.19 36.58 -6.37
N PHE A 366 0.99 35.52 -6.13
CA PHE A 366 1.40 35.17 -4.77
C PHE A 366 2.08 36.35 -4.06
N THR A 367 2.00 36.40 -2.73
CA THR A 367 2.58 37.49 -1.93
C THR A 367 4.10 37.61 -2.08
N SER A 368 4.79 36.50 -2.36
CA SER A 368 6.22 36.44 -2.68
C SER A 368 6.56 36.82 -4.12
N HIS A 369 5.57 37.08 -4.97
CA HIS A 369 5.76 37.39 -6.39
C HIS A 369 5.41 38.85 -6.71
N VAL A 370 5.81 39.30 -7.90
CA VAL A 370 5.51 40.64 -8.43
C VAL A 370 5.04 40.53 -9.87
N LEU A 371 3.97 41.24 -10.23
CA LEU A 371 3.44 41.23 -11.59
C LEU A 371 4.38 41.96 -12.55
N HIS A 372 4.71 41.30 -13.65
CA HIS A 372 5.32 41.89 -14.82
C HIS A 372 4.23 42.36 -15.79
N GLU A 373 4.10 43.67 -15.99
CA GLU A 373 2.97 44.27 -16.72
C GLU A 373 2.92 43.84 -18.19
N GLN A 374 4.08 43.66 -18.83
CA GLN A 374 4.15 43.39 -20.26
C GLN A 374 3.67 41.98 -20.63
N THR A 375 3.98 41.00 -19.78
CA THR A 375 3.65 39.60 -20.02
C THR A 375 2.45 39.13 -19.20
N GLN A 376 1.96 39.94 -18.26
CA GLN A 376 0.92 39.58 -17.30
C GLN A 376 1.25 38.30 -16.51
N THR A 377 2.55 38.05 -16.27
CA THR A 377 3.05 36.93 -15.46
C THR A 377 3.68 37.44 -14.18
N CYS A 378 3.60 36.67 -13.10
CA CYS A 378 4.20 37.06 -11.83
C CYS A 378 5.53 36.33 -11.65
N TYR A 379 6.57 37.07 -11.25
CA TYR A 379 7.89 36.52 -10.96
C TYR A 379 8.16 36.58 -9.47
N GLU A 380 8.80 35.54 -8.95
CA GLU A 380 9.20 35.47 -7.54
C GLU A 380 10.23 36.57 -7.23
N LYS A 381 10.04 37.27 -6.11
CA LYS A 381 10.98 38.30 -5.64
C LYS A 381 12.34 37.66 -5.34
N LEU A 382 13.41 38.40 -5.59
CA LEU A 382 14.79 38.01 -5.31
C LEU A 382 15.28 36.81 -6.14
N THR A 383 14.60 36.54 -7.25
CA THR A 383 15.05 35.62 -8.31
C THR A 383 15.53 36.41 -9.53
N GLN A 384 16.28 35.77 -10.43
CA GLN A 384 16.71 36.44 -11.66
C GLN A 384 15.52 36.75 -12.58
N GLY A 385 14.59 35.81 -12.78
CA GLY A 385 13.38 36.03 -13.57
C GLY A 385 13.66 36.59 -14.97
N VAL A 386 13.04 37.73 -15.30
CA VAL A 386 13.24 38.46 -16.58
C VAL A 386 14.42 39.44 -16.54
N CYS A 387 15.12 39.55 -15.41
CA CYS A 387 16.24 40.46 -15.24
C CYS A 387 17.52 39.90 -15.86
N LYS A 388 18.42 40.80 -16.26
CA LYS A 388 19.77 40.42 -16.74
C LYS A 388 20.60 39.85 -15.58
N GLU A 389 21.66 39.15 -15.92
CA GLU A 389 22.61 38.63 -14.93
C GLU A 389 23.12 39.74 -14.01
N GLY A 390 23.16 39.45 -12.71
CA GLY A 390 23.55 40.38 -11.66
C GLY A 390 22.44 41.30 -11.14
N GLU A 391 21.22 41.24 -11.69
CA GLU A 391 20.03 41.92 -11.16
C GLU A 391 18.97 40.91 -10.72
N LEU A 392 18.15 41.30 -9.75
CA LEU A 392 17.05 40.47 -9.23
C LEU A 392 15.71 41.18 -9.33
N VAL A 393 14.64 40.39 -9.38
CA VAL A 393 13.25 40.85 -9.35
C VAL A 393 12.94 41.48 -8.00
N VAL A 394 12.62 42.78 -7.99
CA VAL A 394 12.14 43.50 -6.81
C VAL A 394 10.77 44.11 -7.06
N LYS A 395 10.06 44.41 -5.97
CA LYS A 395 8.77 45.11 -6.02
C LYS A 395 9.02 46.60 -5.86
N ASP A 396 8.74 47.37 -6.91
CA ASP A 396 8.86 48.81 -6.86
C ASP A 396 7.95 49.41 -5.77
N ALA A 397 8.49 50.31 -4.96
CA ALA A 397 7.79 50.81 -3.78
C ALA A 397 6.58 51.69 -4.15
N ALA A 398 6.66 52.44 -5.25
CA ALA A 398 5.64 53.38 -5.70
C ALA A 398 4.55 52.69 -6.52
N THR A 399 4.95 51.93 -7.54
CA THR A 399 4.04 51.32 -8.52
C THR A 399 3.56 49.93 -8.09
N LYS A 400 4.24 49.28 -7.13
CA LYS A 400 4.00 47.89 -6.74
C LYS A 400 4.20 46.87 -7.88
N ARG A 401 4.80 47.27 -9.00
CA ARG A 401 5.12 46.45 -10.18
C ARG A 401 6.54 45.90 -10.11
N LEU A 402 6.83 44.96 -11.01
CA LEU A 402 8.16 44.36 -11.15
C LEU A 402 9.17 45.43 -11.59
N LYS A 403 10.30 45.49 -10.90
CA LYS A 403 11.49 46.23 -11.28
C LYS A 403 12.69 45.30 -11.15
N CYS A 404 13.65 45.39 -12.07
CA CYS A 404 14.95 44.76 -11.92
C CYS A 404 15.89 45.71 -11.18
N ASP A 405 16.50 45.24 -10.12
CA ASP A 405 17.38 46.07 -9.29
C ASP A 405 18.52 45.25 -8.69
N CYS A 406 19.62 45.94 -8.42
CA CYS A 406 20.71 45.45 -7.60
C CYS A 406 21.43 46.63 -6.95
N HIS A 407 21.46 46.64 -5.62
CA HIS A 407 22.16 47.65 -4.84
C HIS A 407 22.65 47.08 -3.52
N SER A 408 23.60 47.78 -2.90
CA SER A 408 24.28 47.33 -1.67
C SER A 408 23.38 47.15 -0.45
N GLU A 409 22.15 47.68 -0.46
CA GLU A 409 21.18 47.46 0.62
C GLU A 409 20.44 46.14 0.51
N MET A 410 20.53 45.45 -0.64
CA MET A 410 20.06 44.07 -0.81
C MET A 410 21.04 43.08 -0.14
N ARG A 411 21.34 43.30 1.14
CA ARG A 411 22.47 42.70 1.88
C ARG A 411 22.50 41.17 1.86
N SER A 412 21.36 40.51 1.73
CA SER A 412 21.27 39.06 1.63
C SER A 412 21.65 38.51 0.26
N HIS A 413 21.60 39.32 -0.80
CA HIS A 413 21.80 38.89 -2.18
C HIS A 413 22.97 39.60 -2.88
N TYR A 414 23.41 40.74 -2.35
CA TYR A 414 24.47 41.55 -2.94
C TYR A 414 25.86 40.96 -2.63
N TRP A 415 26.64 40.71 -3.67
CA TRP A 415 28.02 40.27 -3.57
C TRP A 415 28.96 41.45 -3.80
N ALA A 416 29.63 41.88 -2.73
CA ALA A 416 30.44 43.10 -2.77
C ALA A 416 31.69 42.99 -3.69
N ALA A 417 32.12 41.77 -4.04
CA ALA A 417 33.34 41.57 -4.82
C ALA A 417 33.18 41.97 -6.29
N ASP A 418 32.00 41.78 -6.88
CA ASP A 418 31.70 42.12 -8.28
C ASP A 418 30.54 43.12 -8.41
N GLY A 419 29.90 43.49 -7.30
CA GLY A 419 28.79 44.45 -7.27
C GLY A 419 27.49 43.90 -7.85
N GLN A 420 27.35 42.58 -7.97
CA GLN A 420 26.17 41.92 -8.52
C GLN A 420 25.30 41.28 -7.44
N CYS A 421 24.05 41.01 -7.79
CA CYS A 421 23.08 40.37 -6.91
C CYS A 421 22.76 38.96 -7.40
N TYR A 422 22.77 38.00 -6.48
CA TYR A 422 22.59 36.59 -6.81
C TYR A 422 21.41 35.98 -6.06
N GLN A 423 20.64 35.15 -6.77
CA GLN A 423 19.57 34.35 -6.19
C GLN A 423 20.18 33.29 -5.26
N HIS A 424 19.53 33.03 -4.13
CA HIS A 424 19.98 31.98 -3.21
C HIS A 424 19.85 30.60 -3.82
N PHE A 425 20.70 29.68 -3.35
CA PHE A 425 20.68 28.26 -3.67
C PHE A 425 21.14 27.89 -5.08
N LEU A 426 21.51 28.87 -5.90
CA LEU A 426 22.20 28.67 -7.16
C LEU A 426 23.71 28.82 -6.97
N GLN A 427 24.49 28.48 -8.00
CA GLN A 427 25.94 28.64 -7.97
C GLN A 427 26.33 30.12 -7.82
N GLY A 428 25.75 31.03 -8.60
CA GLY A 428 26.05 32.46 -8.54
C GLY A 428 27.56 32.72 -8.71
N PRO A 429 28.21 33.49 -7.81
CA PRO A 429 29.65 33.79 -7.89
C PRO A 429 30.51 32.64 -7.37
N CYS A 430 29.92 31.53 -6.94
CA CYS A 430 30.62 30.47 -6.23
C CYS A 430 31.29 29.46 -7.17
N PRO A 431 32.36 28.78 -6.70
CA PRO A 431 32.95 27.66 -7.42
C PRO A 431 31.97 26.49 -7.60
N GLN A 432 32.27 25.60 -8.55
CA GLN A 432 31.48 24.40 -8.79
C GLN A 432 31.35 23.55 -7.51
N GLY A 433 30.14 23.08 -7.22
CA GLY A 433 29.83 22.30 -6.01
C GLY A 433 29.49 23.14 -4.77
N GLN A 434 29.54 24.47 -4.87
CA GLN A 434 29.08 25.40 -3.85
C GLN A 434 27.85 26.17 -4.31
N THR A 435 27.05 26.64 -3.36
CA THR A 435 25.87 27.48 -3.62
C THR A 435 25.97 28.79 -2.86
N PHE A 436 25.45 29.85 -3.46
CA PHE A 436 25.33 31.18 -2.86
C PHE A 436 24.19 31.23 -1.86
N ARG A 437 24.49 31.51 -0.59
CA ARG A 437 23.53 31.52 0.54
C ARG A 437 23.97 32.51 1.61
N ILE A 438 23.09 32.80 2.57
CA ILE A 438 23.48 33.50 3.80
C ILE A 438 24.15 32.50 4.74
N ASN A 439 25.35 32.83 5.21
CA ASN A 439 25.99 32.12 6.31
C ASN A 439 25.25 32.46 7.62
N GLN A 440 24.67 31.46 8.28
CA GLN A 440 23.87 31.67 9.49
C GLN A 440 24.67 32.22 10.68
N ALA A 441 25.98 31.97 10.75
CA ALA A 441 26.83 32.47 11.83
C ALA A 441 27.18 33.96 11.65
N THR A 442 27.34 34.43 10.41
CA THR A 442 27.77 35.81 10.12
C THR A 442 26.65 36.71 9.61
N GLY A 443 25.52 36.15 9.19
CA GLY A 443 24.41 36.86 8.56
C GLY A 443 24.76 37.47 7.20
N LYS A 444 25.90 37.09 6.60
CA LYS A 444 26.40 37.64 5.34
C LYS A 444 26.33 36.60 4.22
N PRO A 445 26.22 37.02 2.95
CA PRO A 445 26.32 36.12 1.81
C PRO A 445 27.67 35.38 1.79
N ALA A 446 27.66 34.11 1.43
CA ALA A 446 28.83 33.25 1.35
C ALA A 446 28.59 32.09 0.36
N CYS A 447 29.69 31.45 -0.06
CA CYS A 447 29.66 30.21 -0.83
C CYS A 447 29.75 29.01 0.12
N ILE A 448 28.74 28.13 0.06
CA ILE A 448 28.57 27.03 1.00
C ILE A 448 28.33 25.72 0.24
N THR A 449 29.03 24.65 0.63
CA THR A 449 28.85 23.28 0.12
C THR A 449 27.61 22.63 0.72
N TRP A 450 26.85 21.87 -0.07
CA TRP A 450 25.85 20.95 0.46
C TRP A 450 26.55 19.84 1.27
N GLY A 451 26.04 19.55 2.46
CA GLY A 451 26.44 18.40 3.28
C GLY A 451 25.48 17.25 3.09
#